data_AF-A0A5C7W3N4-F1
#
_entry.id   AF-A0A5C7W3N4-F1
#
_cell.length_a   1.000
_cell.length_b   1.000
_cell.length_c   1.000
_cell.angle_alpha   90.00
_cell.angle_beta   90.00
_cell.angle_gamma   90.00
#
_symmetry.space_group_name_H-M   'P 1'
#
loop_
_entity.id
_entity.type
_entity.pdbx_description
1 polymer ?
#
loop_
_entity_poly.entity_id
_entity_poly.type
_entity_poly.pdbx_seq_one_letter_code
_entity_poly.pdbx_strand_id
1 'polypeptide(L)'
;MTQTVPSVSVSYAQNGRSTKANELGMRPMQERVFERRGEQYLLIKSPPASGKSRALMFIALDKLAHQGIKQAIIVVPEKSIGSSFHDEPLSRHGFWADWHVEPRWNLCDAPGTDDGGKVNAVGTFLESSEQVLVCTHAT
;
A
#
# COMPACT_ATOMS: atom_id res chain seq x y z
N MET A 1 4.24 -40.46 -14.55
CA MET A 1 3.00 -39.75 -14.13
C MET A 1 3.22 -38.26 -14.39
N THR A 2 2.53 -37.69 -15.37
CA THR A 2 2.61 -36.25 -15.69
C THR A 2 1.81 -35.49 -14.63
N GLN A 3 2.50 -34.78 -13.75
CA GLN A 3 1.88 -33.92 -12.75
C GLN A 3 1.25 -32.72 -13.47
N THR A 4 -0.07 -32.65 -13.52
CA THR A 4 -0.81 -31.47 -13.99
C THR A 4 -0.65 -30.37 -12.95
N VAL A 5 0.28 -29.44 -13.21
CA VAL A 5 0.36 -28.19 -12.46
C VAL A 5 -0.96 -27.45 -12.71
N PRO A 6 -1.73 -27.06 -11.67
CA PRO A 6 -2.95 -26.28 -11.86
C PRO A 6 -2.55 -24.89 -12.35
N SER A 7 -2.49 -24.73 -13.67
CA SER A 7 -2.24 -23.43 -14.30
C SER A 7 -3.58 -22.73 -14.49
N VAL A 8 -3.73 -21.58 -13.82
CA VAL A 8 -4.82 -20.66 -14.12
C VAL A 8 -4.40 -19.89 -15.38
N SER A 9 -4.90 -20.31 -16.53
CA SER A 9 -4.72 -19.59 -17.79
C SER A 9 -5.71 -18.43 -17.87
N VAL A 10 -5.22 -17.21 -17.69
CA VAL A 10 -6.02 -15.99 -17.88
C VAL A 10 -5.66 -15.36 -19.22
N SER A 11 -6.63 -15.26 -20.12
CA SER A 11 -6.46 -14.55 -21.40
C SER A 11 -6.78 -13.07 -21.22
N TYR A 12 -5.81 -12.20 -21.52
CA TYR A 12 -5.97 -10.75 -21.47
C TYR A 12 -6.06 -10.19 -22.90
N ALA A 13 -6.84 -9.14 -23.10
CA ALA A 13 -7.06 -8.53 -24.42
C ALA A 13 -5.81 -7.84 -25.03
N GLN A 14 -4.70 -7.73 -24.29
CA GLN A 14 -3.39 -7.16 -24.72
C GLN A 14 -3.46 -5.79 -25.41
N ASN A 15 -4.52 -5.01 -25.19
CA ASN A 15 -4.80 -3.74 -25.89
C ASN A 15 -4.27 -2.49 -25.16
N GLY A 16 -3.41 -2.64 -24.15
CA GLY A 16 -2.80 -1.54 -23.39
C GLY A 16 -3.75 -0.73 -22.50
N ARG A 17 -5.07 -0.98 -22.53
CA ARG A 17 -6.03 -0.21 -21.72
C ARG A 17 -5.77 -0.30 -20.22
N SER A 18 -5.17 -1.40 -19.75
CA SER A 18 -4.84 -1.64 -18.33
C SER A 18 -3.69 -0.77 -17.79
N THR A 19 -2.94 -0.07 -18.65
CA THR A 19 -1.83 0.80 -18.24
C THR A 19 -2.18 2.29 -18.30
N LYS A 20 -3.28 2.65 -18.97
CA LYS A 20 -3.71 4.05 -19.11
C LYS A 20 -4.32 4.55 -17.79
N ALA A 21 -3.72 5.59 -17.22
CA ALA A 21 -4.22 6.22 -16.00
C ALA A 21 -5.43 7.13 -16.27
N ASN A 22 -6.31 7.26 -15.28
CA ASN A 22 -7.40 8.24 -15.26
C ASN A 22 -6.88 9.64 -14.83
N GLU A 23 -7.80 10.60 -14.67
CA GLU A 23 -7.47 11.99 -14.30
C GLU A 23 -6.81 12.12 -12.92
N LEU A 24 -7.01 11.14 -12.04
CA LEU A 24 -6.39 11.05 -10.72
C LEU A 24 -5.10 10.23 -10.72
N GLY A 25 -4.60 9.84 -11.90
CA GLY A 25 -3.36 9.09 -12.02
C GLY A 25 -3.50 7.61 -11.65
N MET A 26 -4.72 7.08 -11.61
CA MET A 26 -5.00 5.69 -11.26
C MET A 26 -5.13 4.83 -12.52
N ARG A 27 -4.42 3.69 -12.56
CA ARG A 27 -4.69 2.64 -13.56
C ARG A 27 -6.07 2.01 -13.29
N PRO A 28 -6.72 1.34 -14.27
CA PRO A 28 -8.08 0.83 -14.12
C PRO A 28 -8.28 -0.10 -12.91
N MET A 29 -7.28 -0.91 -12.55
CA MET A 29 -7.38 -1.76 -11.35
C MET A 29 -7.25 -0.98 -10.04
N GLN A 30 -6.50 0.13 -10.03
CA GLN A 30 -6.38 1.03 -8.87
C GLN A 30 -7.67 1.83 -8.67
N GLU A 31 -8.27 2.31 -9.77
CA GLU A 31 -9.57 2.99 -9.78
C GLU A 31 -10.67 2.09 -9.19
N ARG A 32 -10.78 0.84 -9.64
CA ARG A 32 -11.76 -0.14 -9.10
C ARG A 32 -11.59 -0.40 -7.60
N VAL A 33 -10.36 -0.36 -7.11
CA VAL A 33 -10.05 -0.48 -5.69
C VAL A 33 -10.47 0.79 -4.94
N PHE A 34 -10.19 1.97 -5.50
CA PHE A 34 -10.52 3.25 -4.92
C PHE A 34 -12.03 3.54 -4.88
N GLU A 35 -12.81 3.03 -5.84
CA GLU A 35 -14.29 3.05 -5.79
C GLU A 35 -14.84 2.37 -4.53
N ARG A 36 -14.08 1.44 -3.94
CA ARG A 36 -14.41 0.71 -2.70
C ARG A 36 -13.72 1.28 -1.45
N ARG A 37 -13.16 2.49 -1.50
CA ARG A 37 -12.42 3.10 -0.37
C ARG A 37 -13.22 3.31 0.92
N GLY A 38 -14.55 3.32 0.84
CA GLY A 38 -15.44 3.42 2.00
C GLY A 38 -15.61 2.11 2.77
N GLU A 39 -15.19 0.97 2.20
CA GLU A 39 -15.34 -0.33 2.84
C GLU A 39 -14.42 -0.44 4.08
N GLN A 40 -14.92 -1.11 5.12
CA GLN A 40 -14.13 -1.46 6.29
C GLN A 40 -13.15 -2.61 5.98
N TYR A 41 -13.61 -3.59 5.20
CA TYR A 41 -12.83 -4.77 4.83
C TYR A 41 -12.81 -4.89 3.31
N LEU A 42 -11.61 -4.86 2.72
CA LEU A 42 -11.42 -4.97 1.27
C LEU A 42 -10.32 -5.98 0.98
N LEU A 43 -10.67 -7.06 0.26
CA LEU A 43 -9.72 -8.06 -0.22
C LEU A 43 -9.33 -7.77 -1.67
N ILE A 44 -8.05 -7.46 -1.90
CA ILE A 44 -7.52 -7.18 -3.24
C ILE A 44 -6.70 -8.37 -3.71
N LYS A 45 -7.24 -9.13 -4.67
CA LYS A 45 -6.49 -10.16 -5.40
C LYS A 45 -6.01 -9.59 -6.72
N SER A 46 -4.70 -9.44 -6.86
CA SER A 46 -4.10 -8.82 -8.04
C SER A 46 -2.86 -9.59 -8.52
N PRO A 47 -2.58 -9.65 -9.83
CA PRO A 47 -1.31 -10.17 -10.34
C PRO A 47 -0.10 -9.38 -9.80
N PRO A 48 1.12 -9.95 -9.83
CA PRO A 48 2.34 -9.22 -9.53
C PRO A 48 2.46 -7.92 -10.35
N ALA A 49 3.12 -6.91 -9.79
CA ALA A 49 3.40 -5.61 -10.43
C ALA A 49 2.17 -4.82 -10.95
N SER A 50 0.97 -5.14 -10.48
CA SER A 50 -0.29 -4.48 -10.88
C SER A 50 -0.54 -3.12 -10.21
N GLY A 51 0.40 -2.62 -9.41
CA GLY A 51 0.27 -1.34 -8.70
C GLY A 51 -0.54 -1.42 -7.40
N LYS A 52 -0.55 -2.59 -6.74
CA LYS A 52 -1.26 -2.83 -5.47
C LYS A 52 -0.88 -1.83 -4.37
N SER A 53 0.42 -1.56 -4.17
CA SER A 53 0.85 -0.66 -3.08
C SER A 53 0.37 0.76 -3.30
N ARG A 54 0.49 1.28 -4.53
CA ARG A 54 -0.10 2.57 -4.92
C ARG A 54 -1.63 2.61 -4.79
N ALA A 55 -2.34 1.52 -5.06
CA ALA A 55 -3.79 1.44 -4.80
C ALA A 55 -4.11 1.60 -3.30
N LEU A 56 -3.32 0.97 -2.42
CA LEU A 56 -3.46 1.10 -0.97
C LEU A 56 -3.12 2.51 -0.48
N MET A 57 -2.12 3.17 -1.06
CA MET A 57 -1.78 4.57 -0.75
C MET A 57 -2.98 5.50 -1.00
N PHE A 58 -3.65 5.37 -2.15
CA PHE A 58 -4.85 6.16 -2.45
C PHE A 58 -5.96 5.95 -1.41
N ILE A 59 -6.23 4.69 -1.03
CA ILE A 59 -7.23 4.39 0.02
C ILE A 59 -6.81 4.99 1.36
N ALA A 60 -5.55 4.79 1.76
CA ALA A 60 -5.06 5.26 3.04
C ALA A 60 -5.17 6.79 3.16
N LEU A 61 -4.75 7.52 2.12
CA LEU A 61 -4.88 8.99 2.07
C LEU A 61 -6.34 9.44 2.15
N ASP A 62 -7.26 8.82 1.39
CA ASP A 62 -8.68 9.17 1.47
C ASP A 62 -9.28 8.88 2.85
N LYS A 63 -8.88 7.77 3.49
CA LYS A 63 -9.32 7.44 4.84
C LYS A 63 -8.82 8.47 5.86
N LEU A 64 -7.54 8.85 5.78
CA LEU A 64 -6.92 9.83 6.65
C LEU A 64 -7.53 11.22 6.51
N ALA A 65 -7.79 11.67 5.26
CA ALA A 65 -8.27 13.02 5.01
C ALA A 65 -9.79 13.18 5.13
N HIS A 66 -10.58 12.17 4.74
CA HIS A 66 -12.02 12.32 4.52
C HIS A 66 -12.90 11.42 5.38
N GLN A 67 -12.34 10.39 6.03
CA GLN A 67 -13.14 9.39 6.76
C GLN A 67 -12.92 9.43 8.27
N GLY A 68 -12.19 10.43 8.78
CA GLY A 68 -11.91 10.59 10.21
C GLY A 68 -10.94 9.55 10.78
N ILE A 69 -10.23 8.81 9.93
CA ILE A 69 -9.18 7.90 10.36
C ILE A 69 -7.95 8.72 10.73
N LYS A 70 -7.36 8.44 11.89
CA LYS A 70 -6.23 9.23 12.40
C LYS A 70 -4.88 8.72 11.90
N GLN A 71 -4.76 7.41 11.74
CA GLN A 71 -3.51 6.73 11.45
C GLN A 71 -3.74 5.54 10.51
N ALA A 72 -2.81 5.32 9.58
CA ALA A 72 -2.75 4.22 8.65
C ALA A 72 -1.50 3.39 8.95
N ILE A 73 -1.69 2.09 9.21
CA ILE A 73 -0.61 1.16 9.54
C ILE A 73 -0.51 0.13 8.40
N ILE A 74 0.63 0.10 7.74
CA ILE A 74 0.94 -0.83 6.66
C ILE A 74 1.82 -1.95 7.23
N VAL A 75 1.23 -3.14 7.33
CA VAL A 75 1.93 -4.34 7.81
C VAL A 75 2.32 -5.22 6.63
N VAL A 76 3.61 -5.51 6.48
CA VAL A 76 4.16 -6.35 5.39
C VAL A 76 4.78 -7.64 5.94
N PRO A 77 4.86 -8.72 5.14
CA PRO A 77 5.50 -9.94 5.61
C PRO A 77 7.01 -9.78 5.77
N GLU A 78 7.65 -8.98 4.92
CA GLU A 78 9.12 -8.83 4.91
C GLU A 78 9.52 -7.38 4.61
N LYS A 79 10.70 -6.97 5.10
CA LYS A 79 11.24 -5.61 4.91
C LYS A 79 11.35 -5.22 3.43
N SER A 80 11.75 -6.16 2.58
CA SER A 80 11.87 -5.97 1.12
C SER A 80 10.59 -5.45 0.48
N ILE A 81 9.42 -5.89 0.98
CA ILE A 81 8.11 -5.47 0.49
C ILE A 81 7.75 -4.07 1.01
N GLY A 82 8.27 -3.68 2.18
CA GLY A 82 8.11 -2.34 2.76
C GLY A 82 8.58 -1.22 1.81
N SER A 83 9.63 -1.48 1.02
CA SER A 83 10.12 -0.54 -0.01
C SER A 83 9.06 -0.13 -1.04
N SER A 84 8.02 -0.95 -1.26
CA SER A 84 6.91 -0.59 -2.15
C SER A 84 6.00 0.51 -1.59
N PHE A 85 6.26 0.96 -0.37
CA PHE A 85 5.53 2.02 0.33
C PHE A 85 6.42 3.24 0.65
N HIS A 86 7.56 3.39 -0.03
CA HIS A 86 8.31 4.65 -0.04
C HIS A 86 7.48 5.80 -0.61
N ASP A 87 7.97 7.02 -0.39
CA ASP A 87 7.31 8.26 -0.81
C ASP A 87 6.97 8.21 -2.32
N GLU A 88 5.74 8.59 -2.63
CA GLU A 88 5.21 8.54 -4.00
C GLU A 88 4.49 9.87 -4.30
N PRO A 89 4.94 10.63 -5.32
CA PRO A 89 4.40 11.95 -5.64
C PRO A 89 3.11 11.83 -6.47
N LEU A 90 2.05 11.31 -5.86
CA LEU A 90 0.74 11.06 -6.48
C LEU A 90 0.10 12.34 -7.05
N SER A 91 0.39 13.49 -6.46
CA SER A 91 -0.11 14.80 -6.92
C SER A 91 0.36 15.17 -8.32
N ARG A 92 1.58 14.75 -8.70
CA ARG A 92 2.11 14.93 -10.07
C ARG A 92 1.30 14.19 -11.13
N HIS A 93 0.44 13.27 -10.70
CA HIS A 93 -0.43 12.48 -11.56
C HIS A 93 -1.91 12.83 -11.40
N GLY A 94 -2.25 13.93 -10.73
CA GLY A 94 -3.62 14.45 -10.61
C GLY A 94 -4.36 14.06 -9.33
N PHE A 95 -3.72 13.33 -8.41
CA PHE A 95 -4.29 13.14 -7.07
C PHE A 95 -4.12 14.40 -6.20
N TRP A 96 -4.87 14.52 -5.11
CA TRP A 96 -4.89 15.75 -4.29
C TRP A 96 -3.83 15.79 -3.18
N ALA A 97 -3.13 14.68 -2.93
CA ALA A 97 -2.05 14.58 -1.96
C ALA A 97 -0.95 13.65 -2.45
N ASP A 98 0.24 13.77 -1.85
CA ASP A 98 1.33 12.83 -2.02
C ASP A 98 1.31 11.78 -0.90
N TRP A 99 1.86 10.59 -1.19
CA TRP A 99 2.15 9.61 -0.15
C TRP A 99 3.52 9.89 0.43
N HIS A 100 3.59 10.07 1.74
CA HIS A 100 4.81 10.38 2.47
C HIS A 100 4.87 9.54 3.75
N VAL A 101 6.03 8.95 4.02
CA VAL A 101 6.30 8.24 5.28
C VAL A 101 7.53 8.85 5.91
N GLU A 102 7.35 9.47 7.08
CA GLU A 102 8.48 9.99 7.85
C GLU A 102 9.51 8.87 8.07
N PRO A 103 10.82 9.10 7.81
CA PRO A 103 11.82 8.03 7.84
C PRO A 103 11.85 7.22 9.13
N ARG A 104 11.54 7.86 10.27
CA ARG A 104 11.49 7.19 11.58
C ARG A 104 10.33 6.19 11.73
N TRP A 105 9.26 6.36 10.94
CA TRP A 105 8.07 5.51 10.93
C TRP A 105 8.05 4.52 9.77
N ASN A 106 9.14 4.47 8.98
CA ASN A 106 9.41 3.34 8.11
C ASN A 106 10.36 2.36 8.80
N LEU A 107 9.80 1.46 9.61
CA LEU A 107 10.57 0.46 10.37
C LEU A 107 11.18 -0.63 9.47
N CYS A 108 10.83 -0.65 8.18
CA CYS A 108 11.43 -1.54 7.19
C CYS A 108 12.81 -1.03 6.73
N ASP A 109 13.04 0.29 6.75
CA ASP A 109 14.30 0.92 6.37
C ASP A 109 15.26 1.14 7.55
N ALA A 110 14.73 1.09 8.79
CA ALA A 110 15.51 1.32 9.99
C ALA A 110 16.68 0.30 10.14
N PRO A 111 17.94 0.78 10.27
CA PRO A 111 19.07 -0.06 10.60
C PRO A 111 18.88 -0.64 12.02
N GLY A 112 19.31 -1.89 12.20
CA GLY A 112 18.88 -2.79 13.28
C GLY A 112 18.80 -2.20 14.69
N THR A 113 17.65 -2.43 15.33
CA THR A 113 17.57 -2.88 16.72
C THR A 113 16.60 -4.04 16.75
N ASP A 114 17.10 -5.23 17.05
CA ASP A 114 16.31 -6.45 17.14
C ASP A 114 15.28 -6.37 18.28
N ASP A 115 14.06 -6.80 17.94
CA ASP A 115 12.88 -7.22 18.72
C ASP A 115 12.36 -6.39 19.91
N GLY A 116 13.12 -5.47 20.51
CA GLY A 116 12.65 -4.55 21.55
C GLY A 116 12.39 -3.12 21.06
N GLY A 117 13.22 -2.63 20.13
CA GLY A 117 13.11 -1.26 19.61
C GLY A 117 11.90 -1.04 18.71
N LYS A 118 11.51 -2.06 17.94
CA LYS A 118 10.39 -1.96 16.99
C LYS A 118 9.03 -1.99 17.69
N VAL A 119 8.84 -2.86 18.69
CA VAL A 119 7.63 -2.87 19.53
C VAL A 119 7.41 -1.51 20.18
N ASN A 120 8.46 -0.95 20.79
CA ASN A 120 8.41 0.38 21.40
C ASN A 120 8.14 1.48 20.36
N ALA A 121 8.70 1.36 19.15
CA ALA A 121 8.42 2.31 18.07
C ALA A 121 6.95 2.26 17.64
N VAL A 122 6.33 1.08 17.55
CA VAL A 122 4.89 0.94 17.27
C VAL A 122 4.08 1.58 18.40
N GLY A 123 4.41 1.31 19.67
CA GLY A 123 3.76 1.95 20.82
C GLY A 123 3.87 3.48 20.77
N THR A 124 5.06 4.00 20.50
CA THR A 124 5.32 5.44 20.36
C THR A 124 4.52 6.04 19.20
N PHE A 125 4.41 5.34 18.08
CA PHE A 125 3.62 5.78 16.93
C PHE A 125 2.13 5.89 17.28
N LEU A 126 1.57 4.89 17.97
CA LEU A 126 0.15 4.88 18.38
C LEU A 126 -0.20 6.02 19.35
N GLU A 127 0.76 6.49 20.16
CA GLU A 127 0.59 7.63 21.06
C GLU A 127 0.83 9.00 20.37
N SER A 128 1.39 8.98 19.16
CA SER A 128 1.74 10.19 18.41
C SER A 128 0.61 10.71 17.52
N SER A 129 0.80 11.90 16.95
CA SER A 129 -0.07 12.48 15.92
C SER A 129 0.33 12.09 14.49
N GLU A 130 1.26 11.15 14.34
CA GLU A 130 1.81 10.76 13.05
C GLU A 130 0.84 9.85 12.31
N GLN A 131 0.72 10.03 11.01
CA GLN A 131 -0.39 9.45 10.25
C GLN A 131 -0.07 8.12 9.61
N VAL A 132 1.20 7.81 9.32
CA VAL A 132 1.57 6.62 8.54
C VAL A 132 2.73 5.88 9.19
N LEU A 133 2.57 4.56 9.33
CA LEU A 133 3.59 3.62 9.80
C LEU A 133 3.72 2.46 8.82
N VAL A 134 4.96 2.08 8.48
CA VAL A 134 5.26 0.88 7.69
C VAL A 134 6.12 -0.07 8.52
N CYS A 135 5.62 -1.29 8.77
CA CYS A 135 6.30 -2.27 9.61
C CYS A 135 6.12 -3.71 9.09
N THR A 136 6.96 -4.62 9.56
CA THR A 136 6.80 -6.07 9.32
C THR A 136 5.83 -6.68 10.31
N HIS A 137 5.12 -7.75 9.97
CA HIS A 137 4.24 -8.47 10.91
C HIS A 137 4.93 -9.04 12.17
N ALA A 138 6.25 -9.24 12.12
CA ALA A 138 7.04 -9.75 13.24
C ALA A 138 7.48 -8.65 14.24
N THR A 139 7.00 -7.41 14.08
CA THR A 139 7.21 -6.35 15.08
C THR A 139 6.40 -6.54 16.34
#